data_AF-A0AAU4QT36-F1
#
_entry.id   AF-A0AAU4QT36-F1
#
_cell.length_a   1.000
_cell.length_b   1.000
_cell.length_c   1.000
_cell.angle_alpha   90.00
_cell.angle_beta   90.00
_cell.angle_gamma   90.00
#
_symmetry.space_group_name_H-M   'P 1'
#
loop_
_entity.id
_entity.type
_entity.pdbx_description
1 polymer ?
#
loop_
_entity_poly.entity_id
_entity_poly.type
_entity_poly.pdbx_seq_one_letter_code
_entity_poly.pdbx_strand_id
1 'polypeptide(L)' 'MSTREQRLAELEAKWDADDAALCRLAEWRCLERTLEALYRAVRAGDTSVYTKTRITRLEAVQAALLGSPEALTR' A
#
# COMPACT_ATOMS: atom_id res chain seq x y z
N MET A 1 -12.64 -35.94 2.28
CA MET A 1 -11.95 -35.05 1.33
C MET A 1 -11.39 -35.89 0.20
N SER A 2 -12.05 -35.88 -0.96
CA SER A 2 -11.59 -36.49 -2.20
C SER A 2 -10.41 -35.70 -2.79
N THR A 3 -9.54 -36.35 -3.57
CA THR A 3 -8.43 -35.68 -4.31
C THR A 3 -8.91 -34.52 -5.19
N ARG A 4 -10.16 -34.59 -5.67
CA ARG A 4 -10.79 -33.49 -6.41
C ARG A 4 -11.10 -32.29 -5.51
N GLU A 5 -11.61 -32.52 -4.31
CA GLU A 5 -11.95 -31.47 -3.34
C GLU A 5 -10.69 -30.78 -2.82
N GLN A 6 -9.61 -31.53 -2.61
CA GLN A 6 -8.29 -30.98 -2.23
C GLN A 6 -7.74 -30.05 -3.30
N ARG A 7 -7.76 -30.46 -4.58
CA ARG A 7 -7.30 -29.62 -5.70
C ARG A 7 -8.13 -28.35 -5.89
N LEU A 8 -9.45 -28.42 -5.66
CA LEU A 8 -10.31 -27.24 -5.72
C LEU A 8 -9.97 -26.25 -4.60
N ALA A 9 -9.81 -26.73 -3.37
CA ALA A 9 -9.42 -25.89 -2.23
C ALA A 9 -8.04 -25.23 -2.43
N GLU A 10 -7.08 -25.94 -3.01
CA GLU A 10 -5.77 -25.39 -3.35
C GLU A 10 -5.85 -24.30 -4.42
N LEU A 11 -6.72 -24.47 -5.43
CA LEU A 11 -6.94 -23.47 -6.48
C LEU A 11 -7.65 -22.22 -5.94
N GLU A 12 -8.67 -22.40 -5.10
CA GLU A 12 -9.37 -21.29 -4.42
C GLU A 12 -8.39 -20.49 -3.55
N ALA A 13 -7.60 -21.16 -2.71
CA ALA A 13 -6.59 -20.50 -1.89
C ALA A 13 -5.54 -19.75 -2.73
N LYS A 14 -5.19 -20.28 -3.91
CA LYS A 14 -4.29 -19.61 -4.83
C LYS A 14 -4.92 -18.35 -5.43
N TRP A 15 -6.17 -18.41 -5.88
CA TRP A 15 -6.88 -17.24 -6.40
C TRP A 15 -7.05 -16.16 -5.34
N ASP A 16 -7.43 -16.53 -4.12
CA ASP A 16 -7.53 -15.58 -3.01
C ASP A 16 -6.17 -14.90 -2.72
N ALA A 17 -5.07 -15.66 -2.78
CA ALA A 17 -3.73 -15.12 -2.60
C ALA A 17 -3.31 -14.18 -3.74
N ASP A 18 -3.62 -14.55 -4.99
CA ASP A 18 -3.32 -13.76 -6.18
C ASP A 18 -4.15 -12.45 -6.19
N ASP A 19 -5.44 -12.51 -5.83
CA ASP A 19 -6.31 -11.33 -5.67
C ASP A 19 -5.82 -10.41 -4.55
N ALA A 20 -5.47 -10.97 -3.38
CA ALA A 20 -4.91 -10.20 -2.29
C ALA A 20 -3.59 -9.51 -2.68
N ALA A 21 -2.75 -10.16 -3.50
CA ALA A 21 -1.53 -9.56 -4.02
C ALA A 21 -1.81 -8.42 -5.01
N LEU A 22 -2.81 -8.57 -5.88
CA LEU A 22 -3.24 -7.51 -6.80
C LEU A 22 -3.79 -6.30 -6.05
N CYS A 23 -4.62 -6.51 -5.03
CA CYS A 23 -5.13 -5.43 -4.17
C CYS A 23 -3.98 -4.66 -3.50
N ARG A 24 -3.02 -5.36 -2.87
CA ARG A 24 -1.85 -4.73 -2.26
C ARG A 24 -1.02 -3.93 -3.26
N LEU A 25 -0.83 -4.46 -4.48
CA LEU A 25 -0.11 -3.75 -5.54
C LEU A 25 -0.85 -2.47 -5.98
N ALA A 26 -2.19 -2.54 -6.10
CA ALA A 26 -3.00 -1.38 -6.46
C ALA A 26 -2.95 -0.29 -5.38
N GLU A 27 -3.05 -0.67 -4.10
CA GLU A 27 -2.89 0.23 -2.94
C GLU A 27 -1.52 0.89 -2.94
N TRP A 28 -0.46 0.11 -3.14
CA TRP A 28 0.92 0.60 -3.22
C TRP A 28 1.09 1.66 -4.32
N ARG A 29 0.61 1.36 -5.53
CA ARG A 29 0.67 2.30 -6.67
C ARG A 29 -0.11 3.58 -6.41
N CYS A 30 -1.25 3.48 -5.71
CA CYS A 30 -2.04 4.65 -5.33
C CYS A 30 -1.28 5.54 -4.35
N LEU A 31 -0.63 4.94 -3.36
CA LEU A 31 0.21 5.62 -2.38
C LEU A 31 1.40 6.33 -3.05
N GLU A 32 2.15 5.62 -3.90
CA GLU A 32 3.29 6.18 -4.63
C GLU A 32 2.89 7.38 -5.50
N ARG A 33 1.81 7.24 -6.30
CA ARG A 33 1.30 8.34 -7.13
C ARG A 33 0.91 9.56 -6.31
N THR A 34 0.32 9.34 -5.14
CA THR A 34 -0.11 10.42 -4.26
C THR A 34 1.10 11.14 -3.66
N LEU A 35 2.09 10.40 -3.14
CA LEU A 35 3.34 10.97 -2.65
C LEU A 35 4.07 11.75 -3.74
N GLU A 36 4.19 11.19 -4.95
CA GLU A 36 4.84 11.85 -6.06
C GLU A 36 4.19 13.20 -6.40
N ALA A 37 2.85 13.25 -6.46
CA ALA A 37 2.11 14.48 -6.70
C ALA A 37 2.36 15.53 -5.61
N LEU A 38 2.38 15.12 -4.34
CA LEU A 38 2.64 16.02 -3.21
C LEU A 38 4.09 16.55 -3.25
N TYR A 39 5.09 15.71 -3.52
CA TYR A 39 6.47 16.19 -3.67
C TYR A 39 6.63 17.11 -4.88
N ARG A 40 5.92 16.86 -5.98
CA ARG A 40 5.88 17.80 -7.13
C ARG A 40 5.31 19.14 -6.72
N ALA A 41 4.24 19.18 -5.92
CA ALA A 41 3.68 20.41 -5.38
C ALA A 41 4.69 21.16 -4.49
N VAL A 42 5.39 20.45 -3.59
CA VAL A 42 6.45 21.05 -2.76
C VAL A 42 7.57 21.64 -3.61
N ARG A 43 8.03 20.93 -4.65
CA ARG A 43 9.03 21.43 -5.60
C ARG A 43 8.56 22.64 -6.39
N ALA A 44 7.26 22.77 -6.64
CA ALA A 44 6.64 23.94 -7.26
C ALA A 44 6.45 25.12 -6.28
N GLY A 45 6.87 24.98 -5.02
CA GLY A 45 6.82 26.03 -4.01
C GLY A 45 5.66 25.91 -3.01
N ASP A 46 4.90 24.83 -3.02
CA ASP A 46 3.91 24.58 -1.96
C ASP A 46 4.61 24.35 -0.62
N THR A 47 4.41 25.30 0.29
CA THR A 47 4.99 25.27 1.65
C THR A 47 3.94 24.99 2.72
N SER A 48 2.70 24.66 2.32
CA SER A 48 1.59 24.49 3.24
C SER A 48 1.84 23.39 4.26
N VAL A 49 1.41 23.65 5.50
CA VAL A 49 1.46 22.66 6.59
C VAL A 49 0.64 21.43 6.24
N TYR A 50 -0.46 21.61 5.51
CA TYR A 50 -1.31 20.52 5.03
C TYR A 50 -0.54 19.53 4.16
N THR A 51 0.16 20.01 3.12
CA THR A 51 0.93 19.16 2.21
C THR A 51 2.05 18.42 2.95
N LYS A 52 2.79 19.12 3.81
CA LYS A 52 3.84 18.51 4.65
C LYS A 52 3.28 17.41 5.55
N THR A 53 2.20 17.69 6.28
CA THR A 53 1.54 16.72 7.18
C THR A 53 1.04 15.51 6.39
N ARG A 54 0.49 15.73 5.21
CA ARG A 54 -0.03 14.65 4.36
C ARG A 54 1.09 13.76 3.83
N ILE A 55 2.23 14.33 3.42
CA ILE A 55 3.43 13.57 3.04
C ILE A 55 3.89 12.70 4.22
N THR A 56 4.09 13.28 5.40
CA THR A 56 4.56 12.53 6.59
C THR A 56 3.65 11.36 6.93
N ARG A 57 2.32 11.56 6.88
CA ARG A 57 1.36 10.47 7.13
C ARG A 57 1.46 9.36 6.10
N LEU A 58 1.62 9.69 4.82
CA LEU A 58 1.73 8.70 3.75
C LEU A 58 3.08 7.97 3.77
N GLU A 59 4.17 8.65 4.12
CA GLU A 59 5.48 8.02 4.38
C GLU A 59 5.42 7.04 5.56
N ALA A 60 4.70 7.38 6.63
CA ALA A 60 4.49 6.48 7.76
C ALA A 60 3.73 5.20 7.35
N VAL A 61 2.68 5.34 6.53
CA VAL A 61 1.97 4.19 5.97
C VAL A 61 2.88 3.36 5.07
N GLN A 62 3.69 4.01 4.22
CA GLN A 62 4.64 3.33 3.35
C GLN A 62 5.66 2.51 4.16
N ALA A 63 6.24 3.10 5.21
CA ALA A 63 7.19 2.44 6.10
C ALA A 63 6.55 1.25 6.84
N ALA A 64 5.30 1.39 7.29
CA ALA A 64 4.57 0.29 7.92
C ALA A 64 4.36 -0.90 6.97
N LEU A 65 4.00 -0.63 5.71
CA LEU A 65 3.86 -1.65 4.67
C LEU A 65 5.19 -2.33 4.31
N LEU A 66 6.33 -1.65 4.51
CA LEU A 66 7.68 -2.17 4.29
C LEU A 66 8.27 -2.89 5.52
N GLY A 67 7.52 -3.05 6.61
CA GLY A 67 7.94 -3.81 7.79
C GLY A 67 8.35 -2.97 9.01
N SER A 68 8.06 -1.67 9.02
CA SER A 68 8.28 -0.77 10.17
C SER A 68 6.95 -0.23 10.72
N PRO A 69 6.09 -1.08 11.33
CA PRO A 69 4.76 -0.67 11.81
C PRO A 69 4.79 0.45 12.85
N GLU A 70 5.89 0.59 13.60
CA GLU A 70 6.11 1.67 14.57
C GLU A 70 6.06 3.08 13.94
N ALA A 71 6.25 3.18 12.62
CA ALA A 71 6.14 4.44 11.89
C ALA A 71 4.74 5.08 12.00
N LEU A 72 3.68 4.31 12.25
CA LEU A 72 2.31 4.81 12.41
C LEU A 72 2.06 5.50 13.77
N THR A 73 2.98 5.38 14.73
CA THR A 73 2.79 5.86 16.10
C THR A 73 3.54 7.15 16.42
N ARG A 74 4.27 7.70 15.44
CA ARG A 74 5.03 8.96 15.55
C ARG A 74 4.18 10.15 15.11
#